data_AF-A0A6B1B233-F1
#
_entry.id   AF-A0A6B1B233-F1
#
_cell.length_a   1.000
_cell.length_b   1.000
_cell.length_c   1.000
_cell.angle_alpha   90.00
_cell.angle_beta   90.00
_cell.angle_gamma   90.00
#
_symmetry.space_group_name_H-M   'P 1'
#
loop_
_entity.id
_entity.type
_entity.pdbx_description
1 polymer ?
#
loop_
_entity_poly.entity_id
_entity_poly.type
_entity_poly.pdbx_seq_one_letter_code
_entity_poly.pdbx_strand_id
1 'polypeptide(L)'
;MESFASGSADTIAAHVSPDFVNEHTSALGAGCIGRDVYRQRLVGFLADMVDLRYEIENLIVEGSEVAAFYTMTANWQDEHPISVRGVQRLVVGDGLITHRTDYWDSAVFLTQTSPEAQTALAPFGIQ
;
A
#
# COMPACT_ATOMS: atom_id res chain seq x y z
N MET A 1 0.36 -9.70 -3.40
CA MET A 1 -0.88 -8.88 -3.42
C MET A 1 -2.06 -9.60 -2.78
N GLU A 2 -2.41 -10.82 -3.23
CA GLU A 2 -3.55 -11.59 -2.71
C GLU A 2 -3.58 -11.75 -1.18
N SER A 3 -2.44 -11.91 -0.52
CA SER A 3 -2.38 -12.05 0.94
C SER A 3 -2.95 -10.85 1.71
N PHE A 4 -3.01 -9.65 1.14
CA PHE A 4 -3.69 -8.51 1.77
C PHE A 4 -5.18 -8.79 1.99
N ALA A 5 -5.82 -9.51 1.07
CA ALA A 5 -7.23 -9.86 1.16
C ALA A 5 -7.55 -10.79 2.35
N SER A 6 -6.54 -11.45 2.93
CA SER A 6 -6.71 -12.33 4.08
C SER A 6 -6.92 -11.59 5.41
N GLY A 7 -6.60 -10.29 5.47
CA GLY A 7 -6.61 -9.54 6.73
C GLY A 7 -5.60 -10.03 7.78
N SER A 8 -4.69 -10.94 7.42
CA SER A 8 -3.72 -11.54 8.34
C SER A 8 -2.36 -10.87 8.20
N ALA A 9 -1.96 -10.14 9.24
CA ALA A 9 -0.63 -9.54 9.34
C ALA A 9 0.49 -10.59 9.21
N ASP A 10 0.28 -11.80 9.76
CA ASP A 10 1.20 -12.93 9.64
C ASP A 10 1.36 -13.41 8.20
N THR A 11 0.24 -13.61 7.51
CA THR A 11 0.24 -14.11 6.14
C THR A 11 0.93 -13.12 5.20
N ILE A 12 0.75 -11.82 5.41
CA ILE A 12 1.39 -10.77 4.61
C ILE A 12 2.88 -10.68 4.94
N ALA A 13 3.25 -10.65 6.23
CA ALA A 13 4.63 -10.53 6.67
C ALA A 13 5.49 -11.76 6.32
N ALA A 14 4.88 -12.91 6.04
CA ALA A 14 5.60 -14.10 5.58
C ALA A 14 6.29 -13.91 4.21
N HIS A 15 5.88 -12.92 3.41
CA HIS A 15 6.45 -12.67 2.08
C HIS A 15 7.67 -11.75 2.07
N VAL A 16 8.07 -11.22 3.23
CA VAL A 16 9.18 -10.26 3.32
C VAL A 16 10.37 -10.83 4.11
N SER A 17 11.58 -10.39 3.77
CA SER A 17 12.81 -10.83 4.45
C SER A 17 12.87 -10.29 5.89
N PRO A 18 13.65 -10.91 6.79
CA PRO A 18 13.82 -10.42 8.17
C PRO A 18 14.25 -8.95 8.25
N ASP A 19 15.10 -8.51 7.32
CA ASP A 19 15.66 -7.16 7.18
C ASP A 19 14.89 -6.24 6.22
N PHE A 20 13.68 -6.64 5.81
CA PHE A 20 12.85 -5.95 4.82
C PHE A 20 12.75 -4.43 5.01
N VAL A 21 12.96 -3.68 3.94
CA VAL A 21 12.76 -2.23 3.90
C VAL A 21 11.44 -1.89 3.19
N ASN A 22 10.54 -1.26 3.92
CA ASN A 22 9.33 -0.63 3.37
C ASN A 22 9.55 0.87 3.27
N GLU A 23 9.62 1.39 2.06
CA GLU A 23 9.81 2.80 1.75
C GLU A 23 8.53 3.37 1.14
N HIS A 24 8.17 4.59 1.52
CA HIS A 24 7.03 5.31 0.94
C HIS A 24 7.52 6.61 0.32
N THR A 25 7.14 6.85 -0.93
CA THR A 25 7.36 8.14 -1.60
C THR A 25 6.18 9.08 -1.43
N SER A 26 5.01 8.53 -1.13
CA SER A 26 3.77 9.26 -0.87
C SER A 26 3.83 10.00 0.46
N ALA A 27 3.33 11.24 0.49
CA ALA A 27 3.46 12.13 1.64
C ALA A 27 2.77 11.61 2.92
N LEU A 28 1.69 10.85 2.80
CA LEU A 28 1.00 10.22 3.94
C LEU A 28 1.55 8.83 4.30
N GLY A 29 2.47 8.29 3.49
CA GLY A 29 3.04 6.98 3.72
C GLY A 29 4.11 7.01 4.82
N ALA A 30 4.16 5.95 5.63
CA ALA A 30 5.17 5.80 6.68
C ALA A 30 5.95 4.49 6.47
N GLY A 31 7.22 4.63 6.04
CA GLY A 31 8.14 3.51 5.87
C GLY A 31 8.56 2.84 7.18
N CYS A 32 9.09 1.63 7.10
CA CYS A 32 9.65 0.86 8.22
C CYS A 32 10.78 -0.08 7.77
N ILE A 33 11.57 -0.56 8.73
CA ILE A 33 12.65 -1.52 8.50
C ILE A 33 12.43 -2.73 9.40
N GLY A 34 12.59 -3.93 8.84
CA GLY A 34 12.46 -5.21 9.50
C GLY A 34 11.04 -5.80 9.42
N ARG A 35 10.97 -7.12 9.21
CA ARG A 35 9.71 -7.87 9.11
C ARG A 35 8.83 -7.71 10.36
N ASP A 36 9.42 -7.74 11.55
CA ASP A 36 8.66 -7.71 12.80
C ASP A 36 7.98 -6.35 13.02
N VAL A 37 8.68 -5.25 12.67
CA VAL A 37 8.10 -3.90 12.70
C VAL A 37 7.01 -3.76 11.65
N TYR A 38 7.24 -4.27 10.43
CA TYR A 38 6.25 -4.28 9.37
C TYR A 38 4.97 -5.04 9.79
N ARG A 39 5.14 -6.25 10.35
CA ARG A 39 4.06 -7.07 10.89
C ARG A 39 3.24 -6.35 11.96
N GLN A 40 3.89 -5.66 12.90
CA GLN A 40 3.19 -4.90 13.94
C GLN A 40 2.35 -3.77 13.34
N ARG A 41 2.88 -3.05 12.35
CA ARG A 41 2.17 -1.96 11.67
C ARG A 41 0.99 -2.44 10.83
N LEU A 42 1.09 -3.62 10.24
CA LEU A 42 0.00 -4.22 9.48
C LEU A 42 -1.27 -4.38 10.31
N VAL A 43 -1.18 -4.60 11.63
CA VAL A 43 -2.37 -4.74 12.48
C VAL A 43 -3.23 -3.48 12.45
N GLY A 44 -2.64 -2.31 12.69
CA GLY A 44 -3.38 -1.04 12.64
C GLY A 44 -3.84 -0.72 11.22
N PHE A 45 -2.95 -0.88 10.24
CA PHE A 45 -3.27 -0.63 8.83
C PHE A 45 -4.47 -1.46 8.33
N LEU A 46 -4.54 -2.75 8.67
CA LEU A 46 -5.63 -3.63 8.26
C LEU A 46 -6.92 -3.36 9.03
N ALA A 47 -6.84 -2.82 10.25
CA ALA A 47 -8.01 -2.36 10.98
C ALA A 47 -8.62 -1.11 10.33
N ASP A 48 -7.77 -0.19 9.84
CA ASP A 48 -8.24 1.02 9.17
C ASP A 48 -8.68 0.77 7.72
N MET A 49 -8.15 -0.25 7.04
CA MET A 49 -8.45 -0.58 5.64
C MET A 49 -9.38 -1.79 5.54
N VAL A 50 -10.64 -1.63 5.94
CA VAL A 50 -11.64 -2.71 5.90
C VAL A 50 -11.85 -3.18 4.45
N ASP A 51 -11.99 -4.49 4.24
CA ASP A 51 -12.14 -5.11 2.90
C ASP A 51 -11.05 -4.75 1.88
N LEU A 52 -9.82 -4.51 2.35
CA LEU A 52 -8.68 -4.19 1.50
C LEU A 52 -8.49 -5.22 0.36
N ARG A 53 -8.41 -4.72 -0.87
CA ARG A 53 -8.09 -5.47 -2.08
C ARG A 53 -7.09 -4.71 -2.93
N TYR A 54 -6.27 -5.48 -3.64
CA TYR A 54 -5.39 -5.00 -4.68
C TYR A 54 -5.73 -5.75 -5.96
N GLU A 55 -6.10 -5.02 -7.00
CA GLU A 55 -6.20 -5.53 -8.36
C GLU A 55 -4.90 -5.19 -9.10
N ILE A 56 -4.21 -6.19 -9.64
CA ILE A 56 -2.99 -5.97 -10.42
C ILE A 56 -3.40 -5.59 -11.84
N GLU A 57 -3.04 -4.38 -12.26
CA GLU A 57 -3.27 -3.87 -13.60
C GLU A 57 -2.17 -4.31 -14.57
N ASN A 58 -0.92 -4.31 -14.08
CA ASN A 58 0.25 -4.70 -14.86
C ASN A 58 1.36 -5.18 -13.92
N LEU A 59 2.17 -6.11 -14.41
CA LEU A 59 3.33 -6.64 -13.69
C LEU A 59 4.54 -6.67 -14.62
N ILE A 60 5.59 -5.96 -14.22
CA ILE A 60 6.88 -5.98 -14.92
C ILE A 60 7.87 -6.70 -14.02
N VAL A 61 8.63 -7.65 -14.58
CA VAL A 61 9.65 -8.43 -13.87
C VAL A 61 10.95 -8.39 -14.67
N GLU A 62 12.03 -7.95 -14.02
CA GLU A 62 13.37 -7.93 -14.58
C GLU A 62 14.39 -8.41 -13.54
N GLY A 63 14.80 -9.68 -13.64
CA GLY A 63 15.70 -10.28 -12.65
C GLY A 63 15.07 -10.31 -11.25
N SER A 64 15.69 -9.61 -10.29
CA SER A 64 15.20 -9.44 -8.92
C SER A 64 14.23 -8.27 -8.75
N GLU A 65 14.09 -7.41 -9.77
CA GLU A 65 13.25 -6.22 -9.72
C GLU A 65 11.84 -6.54 -10.22
N VAL A 66 10.83 -6.08 -9.49
CA VAL A 66 9.42 -6.22 -9.87
C VAL A 66 8.72 -4.86 -9.74
N ALA A 67 7.91 -4.48 -10.72
CA ALA A 67 6.99 -3.37 -10.60
C ALA A 67 5.55 -3.89 -10.77
N ALA A 68 4.78 -3.84 -9.68
CA ALA A 68 3.37 -4.19 -9.66
C ALA A 68 2.52 -2.92 -9.65
N PHE A 69 1.87 -2.65 -10.78
CA PHE A 69 0.90 -1.57 -10.94
C PHE A 69 -0.45 -2.08 -10.50
N TYR A 70 -1.15 -1.32 -9.66
CA TYR A 70 -2.39 -1.78 -9.05
C TYR A 70 -3.43 -0.67 -8.90
N THR A 71 -4.69 -1.10 -8.76
CA THR A 71 -5.74 -0.35 -8.08
C THR A 71 -5.97 -0.98 -6.70
N MET A 72 -5.87 -0.18 -5.65
CA MET A 72 -6.17 -0.56 -4.26
C MET A 72 -7.56 -0.05 -3.91
N THR A 73 -8.41 -0.92 -3.34
CA THR A 73 -9.71 -0.54 -2.81
C THR A 73 -9.87 -0.97 -1.37
N ALA A 74 -10.58 -0.19 -0.56
CA ALA A 74 -10.95 -0.51 0.81
C ALA A 74 -12.14 0.33 1.26
N ASN A 75 -12.72 0.01 2.42
CA ASN A 75 -13.56 0.92 3.19
C ASN A 75 -12.72 1.51 4.34
N TRP A 76 -12.23 2.73 4.17
CA TRP A 76 -11.40 3.40 5.17
C TRP A 76 -12.19 3.71 6.44
N GLN A 77 -11.73 3.18 7.56
CA GLN A 77 -12.34 3.26 8.89
C GLN A 77 -13.83 2.85 8.90
N ASP A 78 -14.20 1.93 8.00
CA ASP A 78 -15.58 1.48 7.77
C ASP A 78 -16.58 2.58 7.32
N GLU A 79 -16.09 3.76 6.92
CA GLU A 79 -16.93 4.91 6.59
C GLU A 79 -16.77 5.38 5.13
N HIS A 80 -15.54 5.31 4.62
CA HIS A 80 -15.20 5.95 3.35
C HIS A 80 -14.71 4.92 2.32
N PRO A 81 -15.50 4.59 1.29
CA PRO A 81 -15.02 3.74 0.20
C PRO A 81 -13.92 4.49 -0.56
N ILE A 82 -12.76 3.86 -0.64
CA ILE A 82 -11.60 4.41 -1.34
C ILE A 82 -11.18 3.54 -2.54
N SER A 83 -10.64 4.19 -3.56
CA SER A 83 -9.99 3.59 -4.71
C SER A 83 -8.78 4.42 -5.12
N VAL A 84 -7.59 3.83 -5.00
CA VAL A 84 -6.31 4.53 -5.23
C VAL A 84 -5.43 3.69 -6.14
N ARG A 85 -4.97 4.28 -7.24
CA ARG A 85 -3.96 3.66 -8.10
C ARG A 85 -2.57 3.87 -7.53
N GLY A 86 -1.72 2.86 -7.70
CA GLY A 86 -0.36 2.91 -7.20
C GLY A 86 0.56 1.92 -7.88
N VAL A 87 1.83 1.97 -7.47
CA VAL A 87 2.88 1.05 -7.89
C VAL A 87 3.66 0.59 -6.68
N GLN A 88 3.89 -0.70 -6.61
CA GLN A 88 4.88 -1.30 -5.72
C GLN A 88 6.10 -1.69 -6.54
N ARG A 89 7.23 -1.03 -6.30
CA ARG A 89 8.52 -1.49 -6.79
C ARG A 89 9.16 -2.38 -5.75
N LEU A 90 9.50 -3.60 -6.12
CA LEU A 90 9.99 -4.63 -5.21
C LEU A 90 11.38 -5.10 -5.66
N VAL A 91 12.23 -5.35 -4.69
CA VAL A 91 13.44 -6.17 -4.85
C VAL A 91 13.16 -7.51 -4.18
N VAL A 92 13.41 -8.61 -4.90
CA VAL A 92 13.18 -9.97 -4.43
C VAL A 92 14.51 -10.72 -4.35
N GLY A 93 14.80 -11.30 -3.20
CA GLY A 93 15.97 -12.14 -2.94
C GLY A 93 15.57 -13.38 -2.15
N ASP A 94 16.09 -14.55 -2.54
CA ASP A 94 15.76 -15.84 -1.91
C ASP A 94 14.26 -16.12 -1.77
N GLY A 95 13.48 -15.66 -2.75
CA GLY A 95 12.02 -15.82 -2.79
C GLY A 95 11.24 -14.89 -1.86
N LEU A 96 11.91 -13.96 -1.17
CA LEU A 96 11.31 -12.97 -0.27
C LEU A 96 11.51 -11.55 -0.78
N ILE A 97 10.59 -10.66 -0.45
CA ILE A 97 10.73 -9.24 -0.73
C ILE A 97 11.71 -8.64 0.28
N THR A 98 12.82 -8.09 -0.21
CA THR A 98 13.86 -7.46 0.62
C THR A 98 13.68 -5.95 0.70
N HIS A 99 13.16 -5.31 -0.36
CA HIS A 99 12.83 -3.89 -0.37
C HIS A 99 11.53 -3.70 -1.16
N ARG A 100 10.65 -2.86 -0.64
CA ARG A 100 9.50 -2.30 -1.34
C ARG A 100 9.54 -0.79 -1.29
N THR A 101 9.42 -0.14 -2.45
CA THR A 101 9.09 1.28 -2.55
C THR A 101 7.64 1.41 -3.01
N ASP A 102 6.79 2.02 -2.18
CA ASP A 102 5.39 2.30 -2.47
C ASP A 102 5.24 3.70 -3.11
N TYR A 103 4.51 3.75 -4.23
CA TYR A 103 4.08 4.95 -4.94
C TYR A 103 2.55 4.97 -5.01
N TRP A 104 1.93 6.01 -4.49
CA TRP A 104 0.49 6.23 -4.58
C TRP A 104 0.16 7.70 -4.30
N ASP A 105 -0.98 8.18 -4.77
CA ASP A 105 -1.32 9.60 -4.63
C ASP A 105 -2.05 9.86 -3.30
N SER A 106 -1.35 10.50 -2.36
CA SER A 106 -1.93 10.90 -1.08
C SER A 106 -3.05 11.93 -1.20
N ALA A 107 -3.03 12.78 -2.23
CA ALA A 107 -4.08 13.77 -2.46
C ALA A 107 -5.38 13.09 -2.90
N VAL A 108 -5.30 12.08 -3.78
CA VAL A 108 -6.46 11.26 -4.20
C VAL A 108 -7.08 10.52 -3.01
N PHE A 109 -6.26 9.96 -2.11
CA PHE A 109 -6.79 9.36 -0.88
C PHE A 109 -7.51 10.40 0.00
N LEU A 110 -6.94 11.60 0.15
CA LEU A 110 -7.53 12.65 0.98
C LEU A 110 -8.84 13.18 0.42
N THR A 111 -9.00 13.34 -0.91
CA THR A 111 -10.27 13.78 -1.48
C THR A 111 -11.42 12.80 -1.24
N GLN A 112 -11.10 11.52 -1.01
CA GLN A 112 -12.07 10.45 -0.75
C GLN A 112 -12.42 10.30 0.74
N THR A 113 -11.60 10.84 1.63
CA THR A 113 -11.70 10.64 3.10
C THR A 113 -11.88 11.93 3.90
N SER A 114 -11.73 13.12 3.28
CA SER A 114 -11.92 14.41 3.93
C SER A 114 -12.64 15.41 3.01
N PRO A 115 -13.84 15.89 3.38
CA PRO A 115 -14.53 16.97 2.66
C PRO A 115 -13.73 18.28 2.59
N GLU A 116 -12.93 18.57 3.62
CA GLU A 116 -12.04 19.72 3.65
C GLU A 116 -10.95 19.60 2.59
N ALA A 117 -10.34 18.41 2.46
CA ALA A 117 -9.34 18.15 1.43
C ALA A 117 -9.96 18.22 0.03
N GLN A 118 -11.15 17.66 -0.17
CA GLN A 118 -11.87 17.75 -1.44
C GLN A 118 -12.07 19.22 -1.87
N THR A 119 -12.49 20.08 -0.94
CA THR A 119 -12.68 21.51 -1.20
C THR A 119 -11.35 22.22 -1.48
N ALA A 120 -10.32 21.92 -0.69
CA ALA A 120 -9.01 22.58 -0.80
C ALA A 120 -8.24 22.19 -2.07
N LEU A 121 -8.44 20.96 -2.57
CA LEU A 121 -7.72 20.42 -3.71
C LEU A 121 -8.45 20.62 -5.05
N ALA A 122 -9.75 20.89 -5.04
CA ALA A 122 -10.54 21.14 -6.24
C ALA A 122 -9.96 22.23 -7.20
N PRO A 123 -9.38 23.36 -6.72
CA PRO A 123 -8.76 24.35 -7.62
C PRO A 123 -7.56 23.82 -8.41
N PHE A 124 -6.94 22.71 -7.97
CA PHE A 124 -5.83 22.05 -8.66
C PHE A 124 -6.30 20.92 -9.59
N GLY A 125 -7.61 20.71 -9.73
CA GLY A 125 -8.19 19.65 -10.57
C GLY A 125 -8.05 18.24 -9.98
N ILE A 126 -7.72 18.13 -8.69
CA ILE A 126 -7.70 16.87 -7.95
C ILE A 126 -9.10 16.67 -7.38
N GLN A 127 -9.78 15.62 -7.81
CA GLN A 127 -11.14 15.26 -7.40
C GLN A 127 -11.16 13.84 -6.83
#